data_AF-A0A6V7M6G7-F1
#
_entry.id   AF-A0A6V7M6G7-F1
#
_cell.length_a   1.000
_cell.length_b   1.000
_cell.length_c   1.000
_cell.angle_alpha   90.00
_cell.angle_beta   90.00
_cell.angle_gamma   90.00
#
_symmetry.space_group_name_H-M   'P 1'
#
loop_
_entity.id
_entity.type
_entity.pdbx_description
1 polymer ?
#
loop_
_entity_poly.entity_id
_entity_poly.type
_entity_poly.pdbx_seq_one_letter_code
_entity_poly.pdbx_strand_id
1 'polypeptide(L)'
;YGVLGSKQWLQKTYKNLEQRVQLECDGQRIPLPSLQGIVILNIPSFMGGTNFWGGTKEGDMFLAPSFDDRILEVVAVFGSVQMAASRLINLQHHRIAQCQTVQINILGDEGVPVQVDGEAWVQPPGIIRIIHKNRMQMLYRNRALEESLRAWEEKQRSHTSATTSQATTASSGRSRSNSRRSQCEGKPIQLYDEELTVLLGFIEAVTTLVKWVKLLIISHPSLEADLYQIADRTANSLEKVHPDGKILEG
;
A
#
# COMPACT_ATOMS: atom_id res chain seq x y z
N TYR A 1 -6.91 8.09 -28.87
CA TYR A 1 -7.29 8.75 -27.61
C TYR A 1 -6.14 9.48 -26.90
N GLY A 2 -4.87 9.05 -26.97
CA GLY A 2 -3.73 9.76 -26.32
C GLY A 2 -3.06 10.92 -27.08
N VAL A 3 -3.49 11.23 -28.32
CA VAL A 3 -2.77 12.18 -29.20
C VAL A 3 -3.27 13.62 -29.07
N LEU A 4 -4.51 13.84 -28.65
CA LEU A 4 -5.04 15.18 -28.37
C LEU A 4 -4.57 15.72 -27.02
N GLY A 5 -4.47 14.85 -26.00
CA GLY A 5 -3.89 15.21 -24.70
C GLY A 5 -2.39 15.52 -24.77
N SER A 6 -1.61 14.85 -25.62
CA SER A 6 -0.17 15.14 -25.73
C SER A 6 0.15 16.37 -26.59
N LYS A 7 -0.66 16.66 -27.63
CA LYS A 7 -0.41 17.80 -28.53
C LYS A 7 -0.81 19.16 -27.95
N GLN A 8 -1.88 19.24 -27.13
CA GLN A 8 -2.26 20.51 -26.48
C GLN A 8 -1.33 20.89 -25.31
N TRP A 9 -0.70 19.91 -24.65
CA TRP A 9 0.23 20.17 -23.55
C TRP A 9 1.63 20.60 -23.99
N LEU A 10 2.02 20.32 -25.24
CA LEU A 10 3.31 20.76 -25.79
C LEU A 10 3.34 22.26 -26.15
N GLN A 11 2.20 22.93 -26.33
CA GLN A 11 2.17 24.28 -26.91
C GLN A 11 2.00 25.45 -25.95
N LYS A 12 1.63 25.23 -24.68
CA LYS A 12 1.75 26.25 -23.64
C LYS A 12 1.99 25.55 -22.31
N THR A 13 3.24 25.43 -21.89
CA THR A 13 3.54 25.38 -20.47
C THR A 13 2.81 26.56 -19.84
N TYR A 14 1.83 26.30 -18.97
CA TYR A 14 1.14 27.37 -18.24
C TYR A 14 2.16 27.99 -17.28
N LYS A 15 2.89 28.97 -17.78
CA LYS A 15 3.84 29.74 -16.98
C LYS A 15 3.02 30.46 -15.90
N ASN A 16 3.53 30.40 -14.68
CA ASN A 16 2.96 31.07 -13.52
C ASN A 16 1.60 30.51 -13.06
N LEU A 17 1.41 29.18 -13.04
CA LEU A 17 0.17 28.56 -12.56
C LEU A 17 -0.16 29.02 -11.13
N GLU A 18 0.86 29.25 -10.30
CA GLU A 18 0.75 29.78 -8.94
C GLU A 18 0.08 31.16 -8.83
N GLN A 19 0.11 31.96 -9.90
CA GLN A 19 -0.56 33.27 -9.95
C GLN A 19 -2.02 33.16 -10.39
N ARG A 20 -2.37 32.06 -11.07
CA ARG A 20 -3.71 31.83 -11.62
C ARG A 20 -4.56 30.90 -10.78
N VAL A 21 -3.95 30.17 -9.86
CA VAL A 21 -4.64 29.16 -9.06
C VAL A 21 -4.31 29.37 -7.58
N GLN A 22 -5.33 29.32 -6.73
CA GLN A 22 -5.15 29.14 -5.30
C GLN A 22 -5.56 27.73 -4.90
N LEU A 23 -4.65 27.04 -4.21
CA LEU A 23 -4.89 25.71 -3.66
C LEU A 23 -5.27 25.83 -2.19
N GLU A 24 -6.31 25.10 -1.81
CA GLU A 24 -6.74 24.93 -0.44
C GLU A 24 -6.96 23.43 -0.17
N CYS A 25 -6.38 22.96 0.93
CA CYS A 25 -6.48 21.57 1.38
C CYS A 25 -7.08 21.57 2.78
N ASP A 26 -8.21 20.89 2.98
CA ASP A 26 -8.93 20.84 4.27
C ASP A 26 -9.17 22.21 4.92
N GLY A 27 -9.56 23.20 4.10
CA GLY A 27 -9.82 24.56 4.57
C GLY A 27 -8.56 25.44 4.70
N GLN A 28 -7.36 24.87 4.54
CA GLN A 28 -6.10 25.59 4.67
C GLN A 28 -5.51 25.95 3.32
N ARG A 29 -5.26 27.25 3.10
CA ARG A 29 -4.62 27.76 1.89
C ARG A 29 -3.15 27.35 1.85
N ILE A 30 -2.77 26.64 0.79
CA ILE A 30 -1.40 26.17 0.61
C ILE A 30 -0.66 27.11 -0.36
N PRO A 31 0.45 27.74 0.06
CA PRO A 31 1.26 28.56 -0.84
C PRO A 31 1.94 27.68 -1.89
N LEU A 32 1.72 28.01 -3.16
CA LEU A 32 2.29 27.25 -4.28
C LEU A 32 3.63 27.85 -4.71
N PRO A 33 4.68 27.03 -4.91
CA PRO A 33 5.90 27.48 -5.59
C PRO A 33 5.63 27.68 -7.09
N SER A 34 6.61 28.22 -7.82
CA SER A 34 6.48 28.35 -9.28
C SER A 34 6.45 26.97 -9.92
N LEU A 35 5.28 26.54 -10.37
CA LEU A 35 5.00 25.19 -10.85
C LEU A 35 4.21 25.24 -12.17
N GLN A 36 4.28 24.17 -12.94
CA GLN A 36 3.60 24.03 -14.24
C GLN A 36 2.28 23.25 -14.15
N GLY A 37 2.06 22.49 -13.06
CA GLY A 37 0.87 21.68 -12.87
C GLY A 37 0.69 21.19 -11.45
N ILE A 38 -0.56 20.91 -11.09
CA ILE A 38 -0.94 20.26 -9.82
C ILE A 38 -1.61 18.94 -10.19
N VAL A 39 -1.19 17.86 -9.52
CA VAL A 39 -1.78 16.53 -9.69
C VAL A 39 -2.42 16.13 -8.37
N ILE A 40 -3.67 15.69 -8.44
CA ILE A 40 -4.43 15.21 -7.28
C ILE A 40 -4.76 13.75 -7.55
N LEU A 41 -4.40 12.88 -6.61
CA LEU A 41 -4.51 11.43 -6.75
C LEU A 41 -5.45 10.89 -5.67
N ASN A 42 -6.24 9.91 -6.08
CA ASN A 42 -7.00 9.02 -5.20
C ASN A 42 -6.47 7.56 -5.29
N ILE A 43 -5.67 7.26 -6.32
CA ILE A 43 -5.05 5.95 -6.50
C ILE A 43 -3.54 6.14 -6.68
N PRO A 44 -2.71 5.19 -6.23
CA PRO A 44 -1.26 5.35 -6.17
C PRO A 44 -0.57 5.38 -7.55
N SER A 45 -1.32 5.27 -8.65
CA SER A 45 -0.76 5.23 -10.00
C SER A 45 -1.59 6.02 -10.99
N PHE A 46 -0.93 6.85 -11.80
CA PHE A 46 -1.53 7.70 -12.84
C PHE A 46 -0.78 7.52 -14.18
N MET A 47 -1.40 7.91 -15.30
CA MET A 47 -0.76 7.98 -16.63
C MET A 47 -0.01 6.69 -17.06
N GLY A 48 -0.69 5.55 -17.00
CA GLY A 48 -0.13 4.26 -17.43
C GLY A 48 0.89 3.68 -16.46
N GLY A 49 0.67 3.87 -15.15
CA GLY A 49 1.42 3.19 -14.08
C GLY A 49 2.50 4.03 -13.40
N THR A 50 2.58 5.34 -13.67
CA THR A 50 3.49 6.24 -12.95
C THR A 50 3.00 6.44 -11.52
N ASN A 51 3.88 6.26 -10.53
CA ASN A 51 3.61 6.59 -9.14
C ASN A 51 4.23 7.95 -8.78
N PHE A 52 3.40 8.99 -8.71
CA PHE A 52 3.84 10.36 -8.38
C PHE A 52 4.09 10.54 -6.88
N TRP A 53 3.38 9.81 -6.02
CA TRP A 53 3.51 9.93 -4.57
C TRP A 53 4.66 9.12 -4.00
N GLY A 54 4.88 7.92 -4.52
CA GLY A 54 5.85 6.95 -4.00
C GLY A 54 5.29 6.12 -2.84
N GLY A 55 6.18 5.56 -2.04
CA GLY A 55 5.85 4.87 -0.78
C GLY A 55 6.33 5.66 0.44
N THR A 56 6.21 5.05 1.62
CA THR A 56 6.77 5.57 2.88
C THR A 56 8.28 5.44 2.94
N LYS A 57 8.93 6.45 3.52
CA LYS A 57 10.34 6.44 3.91
C LYS A 57 10.45 6.75 5.40
N GLU A 58 11.50 6.27 6.05
CA GLU A 58 11.78 6.66 7.44
C GLU A 58 12.00 8.19 7.53
N GLY A 59 11.29 8.84 8.46
CA GLY A 59 11.34 10.29 8.66
C GLY A 59 10.46 11.12 7.71
N ASP A 60 9.62 10.48 6.90
CA ASP A 60 8.65 11.19 6.05
C ASP A 60 7.47 11.72 6.89
N MET A 61 7.04 12.95 6.63
CA MET A 61 5.87 13.54 7.30
C MET A 61 4.55 13.03 6.71
N PHE A 62 4.63 12.37 5.55
CA PHE A 62 3.50 11.87 4.79
C PHE A 62 3.29 10.37 4.98
N LEU A 63 2.02 9.97 4.95
CA LEU A 63 1.63 8.56 5.03
C LEU A 63 1.82 7.86 3.67
N ALA A 64 1.85 6.53 3.72
CA ALA A 64 1.77 5.73 2.50
C ALA A 64 0.42 6.00 1.82
N PRO A 65 0.38 6.10 0.49
CA PRO A 65 -0.86 6.41 -0.21
C PRO A 65 -1.78 5.18 -0.16
N SER A 66 -3.05 5.40 0.16
CA SER A 66 -4.08 4.37 0.08
C SER A 66 -5.32 4.91 -0.63
N PHE A 67 -6.01 4.06 -1.38
CA PHE A 67 -7.20 4.47 -2.13
C PHE A 67 -8.51 4.31 -1.33
N ASP A 68 -8.42 3.75 -0.11
CA ASP A 68 -9.55 3.39 0.73
C ASP A 68 -9.58 4.12 2.09
N ASP A 69 -8.63 5.01 2.34
CA ASP A 69 -8.49 5.82 3.57
C ASP A 69 -9.19 7.18 3.50
N ARG A 70 -9.74 7.54 2.33
CA ARG A 70 -10.38 8.84 2.01
C ARG A 70 -9.43 10.04 2.00
N ILE A 71 -8.14 9.79 1.83
CA ILE A 71 -7.12 10.81 1.70
C ILE A 71 -6.79 10.98 0.22
N LEU A 72 -6.68 12.23 -0.21
CA LEU A 72 -6.20 12.63 -1.52
C LEU A 72 -4.75 13.09 -1.41
N GLU A 73 -3.90 12.59 -2.30
CA GLU A 73 -2.52 13.04 -2.44
C GLU A 73 -2.42 14.21 -3.43
N VAL A 74 -1.83 15.31 -2.99
CA VAL A 74 -1.60 16.51 -3.81
C VAL A 74 -0.12 16.67 -4.12
N VAL A 75 0.24 16.75 -5.41
CA VAL A 75 1.63 16.75 -5.90
C VAL A 75 1.85 17.92 -6.86
N ALA A 76 2.99 18.61 -6.71
CA ALA A 76 3.45 19.65 -7.62
C ALA A 76 4.14 19.06 -8.86
N VAL A 77 4.02 19.74 -10.00
CA VAL A 77 4.78 19.42 -11.22
C VAL A 77 5.50 20.69 -11.67
N PHE A 78 6.84 20.68 -11.68
CA PHE A 78 7.63 21.85 -12.08
C PHE A 78 8.01 21.87 -13.58
N GLY A 79 7.85 20.75 -14.29
CA GLY A 79 8.33 20.62 -15.67
C GLY A 79 7.62 19.53 -16.48
N SER A 80 7.27 19.83 -17.74
CA SER A 80 6.79 18.82 -18.71
C SER A 80 7.82 17.70 -18.96
N VAL A 81 9.11 18.02 -18.95
CA VAL A 81 10.21 17.04 -19.03
C VAL A 81 10.21 16.08 -17.83
N GLN A 82 9.90 16.59 -16.63
CA GLN A 82 9.82 15.76 -15.42
C GLN A 82 8.63 14.81 -15.47
N MET A 83 7.47 15.25 -15.98
CA MET A 83 6.33 14.36 -16.21
C MET A 83 6.63 13.27 -17.24
N ALA A 84 7.30 13.62 -18.34
CA ALA A 84 7.68 12.65 -19.37
C ALA A 84 8.69 11.61 -18.84
N ALA A 85 9.61 12.05 -17.99
CA ALA A 85 10.60 11.19 -17.33
C ALA A 85 10.10 10.53 -16.04
N SER A 86 8.84 10.73 -15.64
CA SER A 86 8.29 10.32 -14.33
C SER A 86 8.41 8.82 -14.01
N ARG A 87 8.56 7.98 -15.04
CA ARG A 87 8.81 6.53 -14.86
C ARG A 87 10.28 6.19 -14.59
N LEU A 88 11.18 7.12 -14.90
CA LEU A 88 12.63 6.98 -14.80
C LEU A 88 13.21 7.78 -13.62
N ILE A 89 12.50 8.81 -13.13
CA ILE A 89 12.95 9.68 -12.05
C ILE A 89 11.99 9.67 -10.85
N ASN A 90 12.53 9.83 -9.65
CA ASN A 90 11.75 9.85 -8.43
C ASN A 90 11.11 11.22 -8.20
N LEU A 91 9.78 11.30 -8.33
CA LEU A 91 9.01 12.53 -8.14
C LEU A 91 8.60 12.82 -6.69
N GLN A 92 8.99 11.97 -5.74
CA GLN A 92 8.61 12.09 -4.32
C GLN A 92 8.93 13.44 -3.65
N HIS A 93 9.90 14.22 -4.16
CA HIS A 93 10.24 15.54 -3.61
C HIS A 93 9.17 16.63 -3.89
N HIS A 94 8.05 16.25 -4.51
CA HIS A 94 7.04 17.18 -5.01
C HIS A 94 5.69 17.06 -4.28
N ARG A 95 5.64 16.27 -3.20
CA ARG A 95 4.43 16.11 -2.39
C ARG A 95 4.10 17.43 -1.69
N ILE A 96 2.87 17.88 -1.86
CA ILE A 96 2.36 19.13 -1.27
C ILE A 96 1.59 18.80 0.02
N ALA A 97 0.59 17.92 -0.08
CA ALA A 97 -0.34 17.65 1.01
C ALA A 97 -1.01 16.27 0.88
N GLN A 98 -1.50 15.77 2.02
CA GLN A 98 -2.51 14.72 2.13
C GLN A 98 -3.72 15.31 2.84
N CYS A 99 -4.89 15.22 2.23
CA CYS A 99 -6.10 15.90 2.72
C CYS A 99 -7.38 15.20 2.27
N GLN A 100 -8.50 15.43 2.94
CA GLN A 100 -9.79 14.82 2.56
C GLN A 100 -10.55 15.63 1.51
N THR A 101 -10.26 16.93 1.45
CA THR A 101 -10.92 17.89 0.58
C THR A 101 -9.89 18.79 -0.09
N VAL A 102 -10.04 18.97 -1.41
CA VAL A 102 -9.23 19.90 -2.18
C VAL A 102 -10.13 20.93 -2.84
N GLN A 103 -9.77 22.20 -2.71
CA GLN A 103 -10.40 23.31 -3.40
C GLN A 103 -9.36 24.04 -4.24
N ILE A 104 -9.68 24.22 -5.52
CA ILE A 104 -8.86 24.93 -6.50
C ILE A 104 -9.66 26.14 -6.99
N ASN A 105 -9.18 27.33 -6.64
CA ASN A 105 -9.78 28.58 -7.12
C ASN A 105 -8.98 29.06 -8.33
N ILE A 106 -9.60 29.00 -9.50
CA ILE A 106 -9.03 29.48 -10.76
C ILE A 106 -9.40 30.95 -10.93
N LEU A 107 -8.38 31.80 -10.97
CA LEU A 107 -8.45 33.25 -11.02
C LEU A 107 -8.19 33.79 -12.43
N GLY A 108 -8.51 35.07 -12.61
CA GLY A 108 -8.34 35.80 -13.87
C GLY A 108 -9.51 35.56 -14.83
N ASP A 109 -9.29 35.85 -16.11
CA ASP A 109 -10.34 35.83 -17.15
C ASP A 109 -10.17 34.68 -18.15
N GLU A 110 -9.00 34.04 -18.16
CA GLU A 110 -8.72 32.89 -19.01
C GLU A 110 -8.97 31.57 -18.28
N GLY A 111 -9.35 30.53 -19.02
CA GLY A 111 -9.45 29.18 -18.47
C GLY A 111 -8.10 28.48 -18.31
N VAL A 112 -8.08 27.39 -17.55
CA VAL A 112 -6.91 26.53 -17.28
C VAL A 112 -7.20 25.11 -17.78
N PRO A 113 -6.24 24.41 -18.42
CA PRO A 113 -6.44 23.04 -18.86
C PRO A 113 -6.56 22.12 -17.65
N VAL A 114 -7.60 21.31 -17.65
CA VAL A 114 -7.86 20.31 -16.63
C VAL A 114 -8.02 18.96 -17.32
N GLN A 115 -7.53 17.91 -16.67
CA GLN A 115 -7.76 16.53 -17.08
C GLN A 115 -8.16 15.70 -15.86
N VAL A 116 -9.26 14.96 -15.98
CA VAL A 116 -9.77 14.04 -14.97
C VAL A 116 -10.09 12.71 -15.64
N ASP A 117 -9.51 11.62 -15.15
CA ASP A 117 -9.76 10.23 -15.61
C ASP A 117 -9.78 10.00 -17.13
N GLY A 118 -9.01 10.80 -17.88
CA GLY A 118 -8.89 10.70 -19.34
C GLY A 118 -9.71 11.73 -20.13
N GLU A 119 -10.61 12.44 -19.48
CA GLU A 119 -11.35 13.56 -20.06
C GLU A 119 -10.59 14.86 -19.84
N ALA A 120 -10.42 15.66 -20.89
CA ALA A 120 -9.68 16.92 -20.83
C ALA A 120 -10.55 18.08 -21.34
N TRP A 121 -10.49 19.20 -20.65
CA TRP A 121 -11.20 20.43 -21.01
C TRP A 121 -10.45 21.67 -20.54
N VAL A 122 -10.89 22.85 -21.00
CA VAL A 122 -10.42 24.12 -20.46
C VAL A 122 -11.44 24.58 -19.42
N GLN A 123 -11.05 24.59 -18.16
CA GLN A 123 -11.88 25.04 -17.06
C GLN A 123 -11.89 26.58 -17.00
N PRO A 124 -13.04 27.26 -17.17
CA PRO A 124 -13.11 28.70 -16.98
C PRO A 124 -12.84 29.11 -15.51
N PRO A 125 -12.55 30.39 -15.25
CA PRO A 125 -12.41 30.92 -13.90
C PRO A 125 -13.57 30.51 -12.99
N GLY A 126 -13.26 30.14 -11.75
CA GLY A 126 -14.22 29.56 -10.83
C GLY A 126 -13.59 28.61 -9.82
N ILE A 127 -14.41 27.79 -9.16
CA ILE A 127 -13.99 26.90 -8.09
C ILE A 127 -14.18 25.44 -8.51
N ILE A 128 -13.11 24.66 -8.44
CA ILE A 128 -13.18 23.20 -8.48
C ILE A 128 -13.06 22.70 -7.05
N ARG A 129 -14.01 21.87 -6.61
CA ARG A 129 -13.97 21.22 -5.30
C ARG A 129 -14.00 19.71 -5.45
N ILE A 130 -12.98 19.06 -4.94
CA ILE A 130 -12.77 17.61 -5.02
C ILE A 130 -12.97 17.05 -3.61
N ILE A 131 -13.94 16.15 -3.48
CA ILE A 131 -14.32 15.50 -2.23
C ILE A 131 -14.71 14.06 -2.52
N HIS A 132 -14.45 13.17 -1.56
CA HIS A 132 -15.00 11.83 -1.59
C HIS A 132 -16.53 11.88 -1.42
N LYS A 133 -17.26 11.25 -2.33
CA LYS A 133 -18.73 11.12 -2.24
C LYS A 133 -19.17 9.68 -2.02
N ASN A 134 -18.83 8.82 -2.97
CA ASN A 134 -19.25 7.43 -2.97
C ASN A 134 -18.05 6.50 -2.79
N ARG A 135 -18.32 5.27 -2.39
CA ARG A 135 -17.35 4.17 -2.39
C ARG A 135 -17.93 3.02 -3.20
N MET A 136 -17.04 2.29 -3.86
CA MET A 136 -17.39 1.06 -4.55
C MET A 136 -16.50 -0.07 -4.03
N GLN A 137 -17.08 -1.24 -3.82
CA GLN A 137 -16.30 -2.45 -3.58
C GLN A 137 -15.70 -2.90 -4.90
N MET A 138 -14.38 -2.96 -4.95
CA MET A 138 -13.64 -3.40 -6.13
C MET A 138 -12.89 -4.68 -5.82
N LEU A 139 -12.80 -5.59 -6.79
CA LEU A 139 -11.90 -6.73 -6.68
C LEU A 139 -10.46 -6.20 -6.72
N TYR A 140 -9.71 -6.48 -5.66
CA TYR A 140 -8.31 -6.06 -5.56
C TYR A 140 -7.40 -7.28 -5.50
N ARG A 141 -6.26 -7.19 -6.19
CA ARG A 141 -5.23 -8.23 -6.19
C ARG A 141 -4.42 -8.16 -4.91
N ASN A 142 -4.64 -9.11 -4.00
CA ASN A 142 -3.87 -9.20 -2.77
C ASN A 142 -2.48 -9.83 -3.03
N ARG A 143 -1.46 -8.99 -3.25
CA ARG A 143 -0.08 -9.44 -3.48
C ARG A 143 0.51 -10.19 -2.29
N ALA A 144 0.21 -9.80 -1.06
CA ALA A 144 0.71 -10.48 0.14
C ALA A 144 0.18 -11.91 0.24
N LEU A 145 -1.09 -12.13 -0.12
CA LEU A 145 -1.67 -13.46 -0.22
C LEU A 145 -1.00 -14.29 -1.32
N GLU A 146 -0.76 -13.70 -2.50
CA GLU A 146 -0.07 -14.38 -3.60
C GLU A 146 1.37 -14.74 -3.24
N GLU A 147 2.10 -13.85 -2.59
CA GLU A 147 3.47 -14.10 -2.11
C GLU A 147 3.48 -15.23 -1.07
N SER A 148 2.52 -15.22 -0.15
CA SER A 148 2.34 -16.29 0.85
C SER A 148 2.01 -17.63 0.20
N LEU A 149 1.12 -17.65 -0.80
CA LEU A 149 0.76 -18.85 -1.56
C LEU A 149 1.97 -19.39 -2.34
N ARG A 150 2.74 -18.52 -3.01
CA ARG A 150 3.96 -18.91 -3.73
C ARG A 150 5.00 -19.50 -2.78
N ALA A 151 5.25 -18.86 -1.64
CA ALA A 151 6.18 -19.37 -0.64
C ALA A 151 5.74 -20.72 -0.06
N TRP A 152 4.42 -20.92 0.11
CA TRP A 152 3.86 -22.20 0.53
C TRP A 152 4.02 -23.30 -0.53
N GLU A 153 3.72 -23.01 -1.80
CA GLU A 153 3.91 -23.94 -2.93
C GLU A 153 5.37 -24.36 -3.11
N GLU A 154 6.30 -23.41 -2.96
CA GLU A 154 7.74 -23.66 -3.02
C GLU A 154 8.18 -24.62 -1.91
N LYS A 155 7.74 -24.41 -0.66
CA LYS A 155 7.99 -25.34 0.45
C LYS A 155 7.47 -26.75 0.17
N GLN A 156 6.28 -26.89 -0.41
CA GLN A 156 5.72 -28.21 -0.76
C GLN A 156 6.54 -28.92 -1.84
N ARG A 157 7.04 -28.17 -2.83
CA ARG A 157 7.90 -28.69 -3.90
C ARG A 157 9.29 -29.11 -3.38
N SER A 158 9.83 -28.38 -2.40
CA SER A 158 11.06 -28.76 -1.70
C SER A 158 10.88 -30.04 -0.87
N HIS A 159 9.73 -30.20 -0.18
CA HIS A 159 9.42 -31.42 0.57
C HIS A 159 9.30 -32.66 -0.33
N THR A 160 8.60 -32.55 -1.46
CA THR A 160 8.44 -33.68 -2.41
C THR A 160 9.74 -34.05 -3.12
N SER A 161 10.60 -33.07 -3.44
CA SER A 161 11.90 -33.32 -4.06
C SER A 161 12.90 -34.00 -3.10
N ALA A 162 12.81 -33.72 -1.79
CA ALA A 162 13.63 -34.38 -0.77
C ALA A 162 13.25 -35.85 -0.53
N THR A 163 11.98 -36.22 -0.74
CA THR A 163 11.50 -37.60 -0.57
C THR A 163 11.90 -38.50 -1.75
N THR A 164 12.03 -37.97 -2.96
CA THR A 164 12.43 -38.78 -4.14
C THR A 164 13.93 -39.14 -4.16
N SER A 165 14.79 -38.37 -3.49
CA SER A 165 16.24 -38.68 -3.42
C SER A 165 16.63 -39.77 -2.41
N GLN A 166 15.71 -40.26 -1.56
CA GLN A 166 15.96 -41.37 -0.63
C GLN A 166 15.49 -42.74 -1.14
N ALA A 167 14.80 -42.81 -2.28
CA ALA A 167 14.20 -44.07 -2.77
C ALA A 167 15.06 -44.86 -3.78
N THR A 168 16.27 -44.42 -4.14
CA THR A 168 17.06 -45.07 -5.22
C THR A 168 18.42 -45.68 -4.83
N THR A 169 18.78 -45.80 -3.55
CA THR A 169 20.00 -46.53 -3.16
C THR A 169 19.82 -47.41 -1.92
N ALA A 170 19.11 -48.52 -2.10
CA ALA A 170 19.15 -49.66 -1.18
C ALA A 170 19.68 -50.90 -1.91
N SER A 171 20.99 -50.98 -2.15
CA SER A 171 21.69 -52.26 -2.27
C SER A 171 23.21 -52.13 -2.13
N SER A 172 23.75 -52.85 -1.14
CA SER A 172 25.13 -53.34 -0.97
C SER A 172 26.15 -52.47 -0.20
N GLY A 173 26.74 -53.10 0.84
CA GLY A 173 28.20 -53.13 1.00
C GLY A 173 28.88 -52.19 2.02
N ARG A 174 28.86 -52.59 3.28
CA ARG A 174 29.91 -52.48 4.35
C ARG A 174 31.23 -51.73 4.01
N SER A 175 31.55 -50.68 4.80
CA SER A 175 32.80 -50.48 5.60
C SER A 175 33.27 -49.02 5.70
N ARG A 176 33.73 -48.65 6.90
CA ARG A 176 34.21 -47.35 7.39
C ARG A 176 35.39 -46.73 6.62
N SER A 177 35.41 -45.40 6.47
CA SER A 177 36.40 -44.51 7.14
C SER A 177 36.19 -43.02 6.77
N ASN A 178 36.48 -42.16 7.76
CA ASN A 178 36.34 -40.70 7.79
C ASN A 178 37.21 -39.96 6.75
N SER A 179 36.71 -38.84 6.20
CA SER A 179 37.17 -37.51 6.67
C SER A 179 36.34 -36.34 6.10
N ARG A 180 35.94 -35.46 7.02
CA ARG A 180 35.77 -34.00 6.93
C ARG A 180 34.86 -33.44 5.82
N ARG A 181 33.64 -33.09 6.23
CA ARG A 181 32.83 -32.04 5.61
C ARG A 181 32.33 -31.09 6.69
N SER A 182 32.61 -29.82 6.52
CA SER A 182 32.17 -28.70 7.34
C SER A 182 30.64 -28.60 7.35
N GLN A 183 30.05 -28.74 8.53
CA GLN A 183 28.64 -28.48 8.83
C GLN A 183 28.35 -26.98 8.84
N CYS A 184 27.28 -26.59 8.14
CA CYS A 184 26.37 -25.52 8.55
C CYS A 184 24.95 -26.05 8.28
N GLU A 185 24.43 -26.85 9.21
CA GLU A 185 23.04 -27.36 9.22
C GLU A 185 22.12 -26.30 9.85
N GLY A 186 21.14 -25.81 9.10
CA GLY A 186 20.02 -25.04 9.65
C GLY A 186 19.05 -25.99 10.36
N LYS A 187 19.06 -25.97 11.70
CA LYS A 187 18.12 -26.69 12.56
C LYS A 187 16.67 -26.23 12.33
N PRO A 188 15.65 -27.09 12.56
CA PRO A 188 14.29 -26.62 12.76
C PRO A 188 14.27 -25.62 13.91
N ILE A 189 13.59 -24.49 13.72
CA ILE A 189 13.39 -23.49 14.77
C ILE A 189 12.44 -24.11 15.79
N GLN A 190 12.99 -24.82 16.76
CA GLN A 190 12.29 -25.14 18.00
C GLN A 190 12.25 -23.85 18.81
N LEU A 191 11.05 -23.35 19.08
CA LEU A 191 10.89 -22.25 20.02
C LEU A 191 11.44 -22.72 21.37
N TYR A 192 12.40 -21.96 21.91
CA TYR A 192 12.92 -22.24 23.25
C TYR A 192 11.84 -21.91 24.30
N ASP A 193 11.93 -22.49 25.50
CA ASP A 193 10.92 -22.31 26.57
C ASP A 193 10.62 -20.83 26.87
N GLU A 194 11.63 -19.95 26.75
CA GLU A 194 11.47 -18.50 26.90
C GLU A 194 10.63 -17.87 25.79
N GLU A 195 10.85 -18.27 24.53
CA GLU A 195 10.08 -17.80 23.38
C GLU A 195 8.64 -18.33 23.41
N LEU A 196 8.46 -19.56 23.89
CA LEU A 196 7.15 -20.17 24.14
C LEU A 196 6.36 -19.37 25.18
N THR A 197 7.04 -18.94 26.25
CA THR A 197 6.44 -18.13 27.31
C THR A 197 5.98 -16.77 26.78
N VAL A 198 6.79 -16.12 25.96
CA VAL A 198 6.44 -14.85 25.31
C VAL A 198 5.27 -15.03 24.34
N LEU A 199 5.30 -16.10 23.54
CA LEU A 199 4.24 -16.42 22.58
C LEU A 199 2.90 -16.68 23.29
N LEU A 200 2.90 -17.48 24.36
CA LEU A 200 1.70 -17.77 25.14
C LEU A 200 1.15 -16.51 25.82
N GLY A 201 2.01 -15.67 26.39
CA GLY A 201 1.60 -14.38 26.97
C GLY A 201 1.01 -13.42 25.92
N PHE A 202 1.57 -13.40 24.72
CA PHE A 202 1.03 -12.65 23.59
C PHE A 202 -0.35 -13.18 23.17
N ILE A 203 -0.51 -14.49 23.02
CA ILE A 203 -1.78 -15.14 22.66
C ILE A 203 -2.86 -14.81 23.70
N GLU A 204 -2.53 -14.89 25.00
CA GLU A 204 -3.46 -14.58 26.08
C GLU A 204 -3.90 -13.11 26.06
N ALA A 205 -2.95 -12.18 25.90
CA ALA A 205 -3.22 -10.75 25.82
C ALA A 205 -4.13 -10.40 24.64
N VAL A 206 -3.83 -10.95 23.45
CA VAL A 206 -4.61 -10.72 22.22
C VAL A 206 -6.01 -11.35 22.34
N THR A 207 -6.12 -12.56 22.88
CA THR A 207 -7.42 -13.22 23.12
C THR A 207 -8.29 -12.38 24.06
N THR A 208 -7.69 -11.84 25.12
CA THR A 208 -8.38 -11.00 26.09
C THR A 208 -8.85 -9.70 25.45
N LEU A 209 -7.99 -9.03 24.68
CA LEU A 209 -8.35 -7.82 23.94
C LEU A 209 -9.51 -8.06 22.96
N VAL A 210 -9.46 -9.13 22.17
CA VAL A 210 -10.53 -9.48 21.22
C VAL A 210 -11.86 -9.70 21.94
N LYS A 211 -11.84 -10.39 23.09
CA LYS A 211 -13.04 -10.58 23.93
C LYS A 211 -13.61 -9.24 24.39
N TRP A 212 -12.77 -8.34 24.91
CA TRP A 212 -13.22 -7.01 25.37
C TRP A 212 -13.77 -6.16 24.23
N VAL A 213 -13.13 -6.17 23.06
CA VAL A 213 -13.62 -5.46 21.87
C VAL A 213 -15.00 -5.97 21.44
N LYS A 214 -15.18 -7.30 21.36
CA LYS A 214 -16.48 -7.90 21.03
C LYS A 214 -17.56 -7.54 22.07
N LEU A 215 -17.25 -7.56 23.37
CA LEU A 215 -18.17 -7.16 24.44
C LEU A 215 -18.54 -5.68 24.39
N LEU A 216 -17.57 -4.82 24.09
CA LEU A 216 -17.74 -3.38 24.04
C LEU A 216 -18.61 -2.95 22.85
N ILE A 217 -18.52 -3.65 21.71
CA ILE A 217 -19.41 -3.50 20.55
C ILE A 217 -20.84 -3.93 20.89
N ILE A 218 -21.01 -5.07 21.58
CA ILE A 218 -22.34 -5.53 22.03
C ILE A 218 -22.97 -4.51 22.98
N SER A 219 -22.16 -3.90 23.86
CA SER A 219 -22.63 -2.93 24.85
C SER A 219 -22.90 -1.53 24.26
N HIS A 220 -22.26 -1.19 23.14
CA HIS A 220 -22.41 0.11 22.48
C HIS A 220 -22.60 -0.08 20.95
N PRO A 221 -23.84 -0.29 20.50
CA PRO A 221 -24.14 -0.57 19.08
C PRO A 221 -23.79 0.56 18.10
N SER A 222 -23.45 1.76 18.60
CA SER A 222 -22.97 2.89 17.80
C SER A 222 -21.50 2.74 17.37
N LEU A 223 -20.75 1.80 17.93
CA LEU A 223 -19.42 1.46 17.47
C LEU A 223 -19.54 0.65 16.18
N GLU A 224 -18.80 1.08 15.15
CA GLU A 224 -18.94 0.60 13.78
C GLU A 224 -18.83 -0.93 13.67
N ALA A 225 -19.64 -1.52 12.76
CA ALA A 225 -19.62 -2.95 12.44
C ALA A 225 -18.25 -3.44 11.93
N ASP A 226 -17.42 -2.54 11.42
CA ASP A 226 -16.07 -2.83 10.90
C ASP A 226 -15.13 -3.30 12.02
N LEU A 227 -15.29 -2.79 13.25
CA LEU A 227 -14.48 -3.19 14.39
C LEU A 227 -14.76 -4.65 14.81
N TYR A 228 -16.00 -5.11 14.64
CA TYR A 228 -16.37 -6.49 14.91
C TYR A 228 -15.70 -7.44 13.89
N GLN A 229 -15.71 -7.07 12.60
CA GLN A 229 -15.06 -7.87 11.56
C GLN A 229 -13.54 -7.96 11.77
N ILE A 230 -12.91 -6.89 12.23
CA ILE A 230 -11.47 -6.89 12.57
C ILE A 230 -11.22 -7.83 13.76
N ALA A 231 -11.99 -7.70 14.84
CA ALA A 231 -11.86 -8.57 16.01
C ALA A 231 -12.08 -10.06 15.65
N ASP A 232 -12.99 -10.34 14.73
CA ASP A 232 -13.26 -11.70 14.25
C ASP A 232 -12.13 -12.28 13.40
N ARG A 233 -11.58 -11.49 12.47
CA ARG A 233 -10.40 -11.89 11.68
C ARG A 233 -9.17 -12.11 12.56
N THR A 234 -9.00 -11.31 13.61
CA THR A 234 -7.92 -11.48 14.60
C THR A 234 -8.10 -12.79 15.35
N ALA A 235 -9.32 -13.14 15.79
CA ALA A 235 -9.60 -14.43 16.44
C ALA A 235 -9.25 -15.62 15.52
N ASN A 236 -9.72 -15.60 14.27
CA ASN A 236 -9.47 -16.67 13.29
C ASN A 236 -7.98 -16.80 12.93
N SER A 237 -7.24 -15.69 12.98
CA SER A 237 -5.78 -15.71 12.77
C SER A 237 -5.06 -16.31 13.97
N LEU A 238 -5.53 -16.03 15.20
CA LEU A 238 -4.94 -16.57 16.42
C LEU A 238 -5.16 -18.08 16.55
N GLU A 239 -6.32 -18.58 16.12
CA GLU A 239 -6.64 -20.02 16.08
C GLU A 239 -5.71 -20.79 15.14
N LYS A 240 -5.19 -20.17 14.07
CA LYS A 240 -4.18 -20.78 13.18
C LYS A 240 -2.80 -20.88 13.82
N VAL A 241 -2.49 -19.98 14.75
CA VAL A 241 -1.23 -19.99 15.51
C VAL A 241 -1.31 -21.00 16.66
N HIS A 242 -2.50 -21.20 17.22
CA HIS A 242 -2.73 -22.07 18.38
C HIS A 242 -4.08 -22.80 18.31
N PRO A 243 -4.21 -23.83 17.47
CA PRO A 243 -5.46 -24.58 17.32
C PRO A 243 -5.79 -25.33 18.60
N ASP A 244 -7.05 -25.28 19.04
CA ASP A 244 -7.56 -26.03 20.20
C ASP A 244 -6.79 -25.84 21.53
N GLY A 245 -6.04 -24.76 21.67
CA GLY A 245 -5.23 -24.58 22.88
C GLY A 245 -3.90 -25.36 22.87
N LYS A 246 -3.47 -25.87 21.71
CA LYS A 246 -2.20 -26.59 21.54
C LYS A 246 -1.36 -25.92 20.47
N ILE A 247 -0.09 -25.69 20.78
CA ILE A 247 0.89 -25.25 19.79
C ILE A 247 1.05 -26.41 18.80
N LEU A 248 0.93 -26.13 17.50
CA LEU A 248 1.29 -27.10 16.47
C LEU A 248 2.79 -27.36 16.59
N GLU A 249 3.15 -28.47 17.24
CA GLU A 249 4.48 -29.05 17.08
C GLU A 249 4.61 -29.46 15.61
N GLY A 250 5.44 -28.73 14.88
CA GLY A 250 5.85 -29.06 13.51
C GLY A 250 6.98 -30.07 13.48
#